data_AF-A0A9D0CYG3-F1
#
_entry.id   AF-A0A9D0CYG3-F1
#
_cell.length_a   1.000
_cell.length_b   1.000
_cell.length_c   1.000
_cell.angle_alpha   90.00
_cell.angle_beta   90.00
_cell.angle_gamma   90.00
#
_symmetry.space_group_name_H-M   'P 1'
#
loop_
_entity.id
_entity.type
_entity.pdbx_description
1 polymer ?
#
loop_
_entity_poly.entity_id
_entity_poly.type
_entity_poly.pdbx_seq_one_letter_code
_entity_poly.pdbx_strand_id
1 'polypeptide(L)'
;MSPGPSSRRKVAMGTKQGGAALLILLTVLVLGAATLLVSRLNQLSSRFDDSRKTDQALVAAKEALLGWALSDEQRPGLLPVPDLATDGNYDGDSDCPFGSLNSGHQLGRLPWRRYLNAPPAAYCSGNRGGVGGLLKDAAAEPLWYAVSANLLYDGGYPVINSDIAGLSSGWLTVRDRHGNVLSNRVAAVLLSAGEMLAGQNRSGAAATADNYLDSVTVMGTTYSN
;
A
#
# COMPACT_ATOMS: atom_id res chain seq x y z
N MET A 1 71.31 -70.37 -27.71
CA MET A 1 70.78 -69.04 -28.11
C MET A 1 69.42 -69.23 -28.77
N SER A 2 68.35 -68.70 -28.19
CA SER A 2 67.00 -68.67 -28.77
C SER A 2 66.31 -67.36 -28.34
N PRO A 3 65.55 -66.67 -29.21
CA PRO A 3 65.25 -65.24 -29.08
C PRO A 3 64.01 -64.97 -28.19
N GLY A 4 64.03 -63.84 -27.48
CA GLY A 4 62.97 -63.42 -26.55
C GLY A 4 61.76 -62.77 -27.24
N PRO A 5 60.61 -62.63 -26.54
CA PRO A 5 59.43 -62.00 -27.10
C PRO A 5 59.42 -60.47 -26.85
N SER A 6 59.28 -59.72 -27.95
CA SER A 6 59.00 -58.29 -27.94
C SER A 6 57.51 -58.03 -27.65
N SER A 7 57.18 -57.43 -26.51
CA SER A 7 55.82 -56.95 -26.22
C SER A 7 55.62 -55.54 -26.77
N ARG A 8 54.75 -55.40 -27.78
CA ARG A 8 54.33 -54.10 -28.34
C ARG A 8 53.41 -53.39 -27.35
N ARG A 9 53.84 -52.23 -26.86
CA ARG A 9 52.97 -51.26 -26.15
C ARG A 9 51.92 -50.74 -27.14
N LYS A 10 50.64 -51.04 -26.91
CA LYS A 10 49.52 -50.32 -27.54
C LYS A 10 49.44 -48.93 -26.90
N VAL A 11 49.79 -47.88 -27.64
CA VAL A 11 49.51 -46.49 -27.24
C VAL A 11 48.02 -46.27 -27.47
N ALA A 12 47.26 -46.17 -26.38
CA ALA A 12 45.87 -45.71 -26.44
C ALA A 12 45.88 -44.24 -26.85
N MET A 13 45.33 -43.95 -28.02
CA MET A 13 45.23 -42.62 -28.58
C MET A 13 44.08 -41.90 -27.85
N GLY A 14 44.42 -41.04 -26.88
CA GLY A 14 43.44 -40.21 -26.18
C GLY A 14 42.73 -39.29 -27.17
N THR A 15 41.44 -39.51 -27.37
CA THR A 15 40.59 -38.62 -28.17
C THR A 15 40.55 -37.25 -27.52
N LYS A 16 40.99 -36.22 -28.24
CA LYS A 16 40.96 -34.82 -27.79
C LYS A 16 39.51 -34.34 -27.72
N GLN A 17 38.90 -34.40 -26.52
CA GLN A 17 37.51 -33.95 -26.25
C GLN A 17 37.34 -32.43 -26.07
N GLY A 18 38.31 -31.60 -26.51
CA GLY A 18 38.29 -30.16 -26.27
C GLY A 18 37.13 -29.42 -26.93
N GLY A 19 36.69 -29.85 -28.12
CA GLY A 19 35.60 -29.19 -28.85
C GLY A 19 34.22 -29.40 -28.22
N ALA A 20 33.93 -30.63 -27.78
CA ALA A 20 32.67 -30.94 -27.11
C ALA A 20 32.57 -30.23 -25.75
N ALA A 21 33.67 -30.16 -25.00
CA ALA A 21 33.70 -29.44 -23.72
C ALA A 21 33.41 -27.94 -23.87
N LEU A 22 33.94 -27.29 -24.92
CA LEU A 22 33.69 -25.87 -25.19
C LEU A 22 32.21 -25.62 -25.56
N LEU A 23 31.62 -26.51 -26.37
CA LEU A 23 30.21 -26.43 -26.74
C LEU A 23 29.28 -26.63 -25.53
N ILE A 24 29.61 -27.56 -24.64
CA ILE A 24 28.87 -27.77 -23.39
C ILE A 24 28.97 -26.52 -22.51
N LEU A 25 30.18 -25.96 -22.33
CA LEU A 25 30.38 -24.75 -21.55
C LEU A 25 29.59 -23.56 -22.12
N LEU A 26 29.65 -23.36 -23.44
CA LEU A 26 28.88 -22.31 -24.12
C LEU A 26 27.38 -22.50 -23.92
N THR A 27 26.90 -23.74 -24.05
CA THR A 27 25.47 -24.05 -23.86
C THR A 27 25.04 -23.73 -22.43
N VAL A 28 25.84 -24.10 -21.43
CA VAL A 28 25.57 -23.77 -20.02
C VAL A 28 25.55 -22.26 -19.79
N LEU A 29 26.48 -21.52 -20.40
CA LEU A 29 26.51 -20.05 -20.30
C LEU A 29 25.28 -19.40 -20.93
N VAL A 30 24.86 -19.84 -22.12
CA VAL A 30 23.68 -19.31 -22.80
C VAL A 30 22.41 -19.61 -22.02
N LEU A 31 22.25 -20.84 -21.52
CA LEU A 31 21.10 -21.22 -20.68
C LEU A 31 21.11 -20.45 -19.36
N GLY A 32 22.27 -20.26 -18.73
CA GLY A 32 22.41 -19.45 -17.51
C GLY A 32 22.06 -17.98 -17.74
N ALA A 33 22.49 -17.39 -18.86
CA ALA A 33 22.13 -16.02 -19.22
C ALA A 33 20.63 -15.88 -19.53
N ALA A 34 20.04 -16.85 -20.24
CA ALA A 34 18.62 -16.85 -20.56
C ALA A 34 17.74 -16.98 -19.32
N THR A 35 18.08 -17.86 -18.37
CA THR A 35 17.31 -18.02 -17.12
C THR A 35 17.37 -16.76 -16.26
N LEU A 36 18.54 -16.12 -16.15
CA LEU A 36 18.68 -14.84 -15.47
C LEU A 36 17.83 -13.76 -16.14
N LEU A 37 17.89 -13.63 -17.47
CA LEU A 37 17.08 -12.65 -18.20
C LEU A 37 15.57 -12.87 -18.00
N VAL A 38 15.10 -14.10 -18.15
CA VAL A 38 13.68 -14.44 -17.96
C VAL A 38 13.25 -14.15 -16.52
N SER A 39 14.07 -14.46 -15.52
CA SER A 39 13.74 -14.15 -14.11
C SER A 39 13.62 -12.64 -13.86
N ARG A 40 14.48 -11.83 -14.49
CA ARG A 40 14.41 -10.36 -14.39
C ARG A 40 13.17 -9.81 -15.09
N LEU A 41 12.84 -10.31 -16.27
CA LEU A 41 11.63 -9.91 -17.00
C LEU A 41 10.37 -10.27 -16.21
N ASN A 42 10.30 -11.47 -15.64
CA ASN A 42 9.15 -11.88 -14.82
C ASN A 42 9.00 -11.00 -13.56
N GLN A 43 10.10 -10.64 -12.90
CA GLN A 43 10.06 -9.72 -11.76
C GLN A 43 9.54 -8.33 -12.15
N LEU A 44 9.98 -7.80 -13.28
CA LEU A 44 9.49 -6.52 -13.79
C LEU A 44 8.00 -6.59 -14.11
N SER A 45 7.56 -7.62 -14.85
CA SER A 45 6.15 -7.82 -15.18
C SER A 45 5.27 -7.91 -13.93
N SER A 46 5.70 -8.68 -12.92
CA SER A 46 4.98 -8.76 -11.63
C SER A 46 4.85 -7.39 -10.98
N ARG A 47 5.93 -6.61 -10.89
CA ARG A 47 5.91 -5.27 -10.29
C ARG A 47 4.98 -4.33 -11.05
N PHE A 48 4.96 -4.38 -12.37
CA PHE A 48 4.04 -3.59 -13.18
C PHE A 48 2.57 -3.96 -12.92
N ASP A 49 2.27 -5.26 -12.83
CA ASP A 49 0.92 -5.72 -12.51
C ASP A 49 0.51 -5.31 -11.09
N ASP A 50 1.43 -5.36 -10.13
CA ASP A 50 1.19 -4.94 -8.75
C ASP A 50 0.95 -3.43 -8.65
N SER A 51 1.79 -2.62 -9.30
CA SER A 51 1.54 -1.17 -9.40
C SER A 51 0.17 -0.88 -10.03
N ARG A 52 -0.19 -1.59 -11.11
CA ARG A 52 -1.50 -1.42 -11.75
C ARG A 52 -2.66 -1.75 -10.81
N LYS A 53 -2.59 -2.84 -10.05
CA LYS A 53 -3.63 -3.22 -9.07
C LYS A 53 -3.75 -2.17 -7.97
N THR A 54 -2.64 -1.72 -7.42
CA THR A 54 -2.61 -0.69 -6.38
C THR A 54 -3.20 0.63 -6.89
N ASP A 55 -2.82 1.06 -8.10
CA ASP A 55 -3.36 2.27 -8.72
C ASP A 55 -4.87 2.16 -8.94
N GLN A 56 -5.35 1.00 -9.42
CA GLN A 56 -6.78 0.73 -9.57
C GLN A 56 -7.53 0.81 -8.23
N ALA A 57 -6.97 0.25 -7.17
CA ALA A 57 -7.56 0.31 -5.83
C ALA A 57 -7.62 1.75 -5.30
N LEU A 58 -6.55 2.53 -5.48
CA LEU A 58 -6.49 3.93 -5.06
C LEU A 58 -7.46 4.83 -5.86
N VAL A 59 -7.58 4.61 -7.17
CA VAL A 59 -8.57 5.30 -8.02
C VAL A 59 -9.99 4.96 -7.58
N ALA A 60 -10.30 3.67 -7.39
CA ALA A 60 -11.61 3.25 -6.89
C ALA A 60 -11.93 3.84 -5.52
N ALA A 61 -10.94 3.92 -4.62
CA ALA A 61 -11.12 4.51 -3.29
C ALA A 61 -11.37 6.02 -3.38
N LYS A 62 -10.66 6.71 -4.27
CA LYS A 62 -10.89 8.14 -4.53
C LYS A 62 -12.30 8.38 -5.07
N GLU A 63 -12.74 7.59 -6.05
CA GLU A 63 -14.09 7.70 -6.61
C GLU A 63 -15.16 7.41 -5.56
N ALA A 64 -14.95 6.39 -4.71
CA ALA A 64 -15.88 6.03 -3.65
C ALA A 64 -15.95 7.11 -2.55
N LEU A 65 -14.82 7.73 -2.18
CA LEU A 65 -14.79 8.88 -1.26
C LEU A 65 -15.49 10.12 -1.86
N LEU A 66 -15.28 10.40 -3.14
CA LEU A 66 -15.99 11.50 -3.83
C LEU A 66 -17.49 11.19 -3.91
N GLY A 67 -17.86 9.97 -4.25
CA GLY A 67 -19.24 9.50 -4.27
C GLY A 67 -19.90 9.64 -2.89
N TRP A 68 -19.17 9.29 -1.82
CA TRP A 68 -19.61 9.52 -0.45
C TRP A 68 -19.91 11.01 -0.21
N ALA A 69 -18.92 11.87 -0.43
CA ALA A 69 -19.01 13.31 -0.18
C ALA A 69 -20.14 14.00 -0.97
N LEU A 70 -20.45 13.50 -2.17
CA LEU A 70 -21.48 14.07 -3.05
C LEU A 70 -22.88 13.47 -2.83
N SER A 71 -22.97 12.28 -2.24
CA SER A 71 -24.25 11.56 -2.08
C SER A 71 -25.07 12.00 -0.88
N ASP A 72 -24.49 12.77 0.05
CA ASP A 72 -25.21 13.29 1.21
C ASP A 72 -25.91 14.61 0.85
N GLU A 73 -27.21 14.55 0.60
CA GLU A 73 -28.03 15.73 0.27
C GLU A 73 -28.07 16.76 1.40
N GLN A 74 -27.95 16.33 2.65
CA GLN A 74 -28.04 17.21 3.81
C GLN A 74 -26.68 17.80 4.19
N ARG A 75 -25.59 17.08 3.88
CA ARG A 75 -24.22 17.46 4.30
C ARG A 75 -23.21 17.15 3.21
N PRO A 76 -23.31 17.82 2.05
CA PRO A 76 -22.34 17.64 0.98
C PRO A 76 -20.93 18.01 1.46
N GLY A 77 -19.94 17.22 1.03
CA GLY A 77 -18.53 17.43 1.36
C GLY A 77 -18.08 16.81 2.67
N LEU A 78 -18.99 16.26 3.50
CA LEU A 78 -18.61 15.50 4.68
C LEU A 78 -17.91 14.20 4.25
N LEU A 79 -16.79 13.90 4.89
CA LEU A 79 -16.02 12.69 4.62
C LEU A 79 -16.21 11.67 5.74
N PRO A 80 -16.02 10.37 5.45
CA PRO A 80 -16.09 9.37 6.50
C PRO A 80 -14.94 9.57 7.49
N VAL A 81 -15.23 9.38 8.79
CA VAL A 81 -14.26 9.08 9.84
C VAL A 81 -13.58 7.74 9.49
N PRO A 82 -12.25 7.63 9.65
CA PRO A 82 -11.55 6.36 9.44
C PRO A 82 -12.10 5.22 10.33
N ASP A 83 -11.83 3.99 9.88
CA ASP A 83 -11.92 2.77 10.70
C ASP A 83 -10.65 2.68 11.56
N LEU A 84 -10.79 2.68 12.89
CA LEU A 84 -9.71 2.86 13.85
C LEU A 84 -9.55 1.60 14.72
N ALA A 85 -8.30 1.25 15.03
CA ALA A 85 -8.00 0.17 15.97
C ALA A 85 -8.45 0.42 17.43
N THR A 86 -9.15 1.52 17.73
CA THR A 86 -9.51 1.93 19.09
C THR A 86 -10.49 0.99 19.78
N ASP A 87 -11.31 0.27 19.02
CA ASP A 87 -12.23 -0.75 19.52
C ASP A 87 -11.62 -2.17 19.51
N GLY A 88 -10.33 -2.26 19.13
CA GLY A 88 -9.57 -3.50 19.07
C GLY A 88 -9.67 -4.25 17.74
N ASN A 89 -10.24 -3.67 16.67
CA ASN A 89 -10.31 -4.29 15.35
C ASN A 89 -10.29 -3.27 14.18
N TYR A 90 -10.46 -3.77 12.96
CA TYR A 90 -10.83 -2.98 11.76
C TYR A 90 -11.96 -3.72 11.05
N ASP A 91 -13.20 -3.52 11.49
CA ASP A 91 -14.37 -4.24 11.00
C ASP A 91 -14.97 -3.64 9.72
N GLY A 92 -14.39 -2.56 9.22
CA GLY A 92 -14.82 -1.82 8.05
C GLY A 92 -15.85 -0.74 8.32
N ASP A 93 -16.30 -0.61 9.55
CA ASP A 93 -17.15 0.48 9.99
C ASP A 93 -16.28 1.69 10.35
N SER A 94 -16.90 2.84 10.51
CA SER A 94 -16.19 4.03 10.95
C SER A 94 -16.29 4.22 12.45
N ASP A 95 -15.18 4.66 13.04
CA ASP A 95 -15.09 4.90 14.48
C ASP A 95 -15.25 6.37 14.82
N CYS A 96 -16.49 6.80 14.63
CA CYS A 96 -16.90 8.14 14.97
C CYS A 96 -16.56 8.49 16.43
N PRO A 97 -15.97 9.68 16.67
CA PRO A 97 -15.72 10.13 18.03
C PRO A 97 -17.05 10.37 18.75
N PHE A 98 -17.19 9.81 19.96
CA PHE A 98 -18.23 10.23 20.91
C PHE A 98 -17.66 11.33 21.81
N GLY A 99 -17.32 12.49 21.21
CA GLY A 99 -16.66 13.62 21.88
C GLY A 99 -15.87 14.48 20.90
N SER A 100 -15.00 15.35 21.41
CA SER A 100 -14.14 16.21 20.58
C SER A 100 -13.20 15.39 19.69
N LEU A 101 -13.10 15.76 18.42
CA LEU A 101 -12.07 15.24 17.52
C LEU A 101 -10.67 15.50 18.08
N ASN A 102 -9.80 14.53 17.87
CA ASN A 102 -8.36 14.66 18.07
C ASN A 102 -7.62 14.00 16.90
N SER A 103 -6.29 14.15 16.85
CA SER A 103 -5.46 13.63 15.76
C SER A 103 -5.58 12.11 15.56
N GLY A 104 -5.90 11.34 16.60
CA GLY A 104 -6.11 9.89 16.52
C GLY A 104 -7.33 9.47 15.69
N HIS A 105 -8.24 10.40 15.37
CA HIS A 105 -9.39 10.13 14.51
C HIS A 105 -9.15 10.49 13.04
N GLN A 106 -7.96 10.99 12.70
CA GLN A 106 -7.68 11.51 11.36
C GLN A 106 -6.90 10.53 10.51
N LEU A 107 -6.44 9.39 11.05
CA LEU A 107 -5.69 8.37 10.35
C LEU A 107 -6.16 6.98 10.79
N GLY A 108 -6.60 6.18 9.84
CA GLY A 108 -7.04 4.80 10.05
C GLY A 108 -7.18 4.05 8.73
N ARG A 109 -7.88 2.91 8.74
CA ARG A 109 -8.25 2.24 7.49
C ARG A 109 -9.39 2.98 6.82
N LEU A 110 -9.47 2.87 5.49
CA LEU A 110 -10.62 3.34 4.75
C LEU A 110 -11.84 2.48 5.13
N PRO A 111 -12.87 3.06 5.76
CA PRO A 111 -14.07 2.30 6.10
C PRO A 111 -14.75 1.86 4.82
N TRP A 112 -15.16 0.60 4.75
CA TRP A 112 -15.67 -0.01 3.53
C TRP A 112 -17.11 -0.52 3.66
N ARG A 113 -17.58 -0.78 4.88
CA ARG A 113 -18.86 -1.45 5.10
C ARG A 113 -20.01 -0.46 5.01
N ARG A 114 -20.74 -0.46 3.90
CA ARG A 114 -21.90 0.42 3.71
C ARG A 114 -23.19 -0.24 4.18
N TYR A 115 -23.92 0.44 5.05
CA TYR A 115 -25.27 0.04 5.45
C TYR A 115 -26.30 0.53 4.42
N LEU A 116 -26.86 -0.38 3.61
CA LEU A 116 -27.76 -0.05 2.49
C LEU A 116 -29.05 0.70 2.90
N ASN A 117 -29.47 0.59 4.17
CA ASN A 117 -30.67 1.25 4.70
C ASN A 117 -30.36 2.50 5.53
N ALA A 118 -29.10 2.90 5.59
CA ALA A 118 -28.68 4.11 6.27
C ALA A 118 -28.54 5.25 5.27
N PRO A 119 -29.20 6.39 5.45
CA PRO A 119 -28.79 7.58 4.71
C PRO A 119 -27.34 7.92 5.11
N PRO A 120 -26.50 8.48 4.22
CA PRO A 120 -25.19 9.01 4.61
C PRO A 120 -25.32 9.91 5.85
N ALA A 121 -26.39 10.71 5.87
CA ALA A 121 -27.33 10.97 6.99
C ALA A 121 -26.99 10.47 8.42
N ALA A 122 -27.13 9.17 8.63
CA ALA A 122 -27.12 8.52 9.95
C ALA A 122 -25.73 8.11 10.44
N TYR A 123 -24.71 8.55 9.71
CA TYR A 123 -23.32 8.32 10.00
C TYR A 123 -22.91 9.01 11.30
N CYS A 124 -22.31 8.24 12.21
CA CYS A 124 -22.05 8.56 13.62
C CYS A 124 -23.25 8.56 14.58
N SER A 125 -24.50 8.49 14.11
CA SER A 125 -25.70 8.47 14.97
C SER A 125 -26.45 7.13 15.01
N GLY A 126 -25.87 6.05 14.48
CA GLY A 126 -26.44 4.69 14.57
C GLY A 126 -26.19 3.78 13.39
N ASN A 127 -25.70 4.30 12.24
CA ASN A 127 -25.31 3.48 11.09
C ASN A 127 -23.88 3.86 10.64
N ARG A 128 -22.90 3.02 10.97
CA ARG A 128 -21.46 3.28 10.73
C ARG A 128 -21.06 2.94 9.29
N GLY A 129 -21.39 3.78 8.31
CA GLY A 129 -21.14 3.47 6.89
C GLY A 129 -19.69 3.72 6.40
N GLY A 130 -19.20 2.85 5.53
CA GLY A 130 -18.00 3.05 4.73
C GLY A 130 -18.30 3.34 3.25
N VAL A 131 -17.25 3.44 2.44
CA VAL A 131 -17.34 3.84 1.03
C VAL A 131 -17.94 2.77 0.10
N GLY A 132 -18.31 1.59 0.61
CA GLY A 132 -19.09 0.60 -0.12
C GLY A 132 -18.29 -0.49 -0.83
N GLY A 133 -17.16 -0.92 -0.26
CA GLY A 133 -16.38 -2.05 -0.75
C GLY A 133 -14.97 -2.09 -0.16
N LEU A 134 -14.51 -3.28 0.23
CA LEU A 134 -13.17 -3.46 0.78
C LEU A 134 -12.14 -3.40 -0.35
N LEU A 135 -11.49 -2.24 -0.49
CA LEU A 135 -10.44 -1.99 -1.47
C LEU A 135 -9.08 -2.34 -0.88
N LYS A 136 -8.29 -3.08 -1.66
CA LYS A 136 -6.99 -3.59 -1.26
C LYS A 136 -5.95 -3.32 -2.32
N ASP A 137 -4.72 -3.08 -1.89
CA ASP A 137 -3.58 -2.97 -2.80
C ASP A 137 -3.11 -4.34 -3.32
N ALA A 138 -2.03 -4.34 -4.09
CA ALA A 138 -1.47 -5.57 -4.67
C ALA A 138 -0.97 -6.59 -3.63
N ALA A 139 -0.60 -6.14 -2.43
CA ALA A 139 -0.19 -6.98 -1.32
C ALA A 139 -1.39 -7.53 -0.52
N ALA A 140 -2.61 -7.33 -1.03
CA ALA A 140 -3.88 -7.66 -0.37
C ALA A 140 -4.11 -6.91 0.94
N GLU A 141 -3.46 -5.77 1.13
CA GLU A 141 -3.62 -4.90 2.28
C GLU A 141 -4.77 -3.90 2.07
N PRO A 142 -5.69 -3.75 3.03
CA PRO A 142 -6.68 -2.67 3.00
C PRO A 142 -6.01 -1.29 2.92
N LEU A 143 -6.65 -0.34 2.26
CA LEU A 143 -6.07 1.01 2.14
C LEU A 143 -6.11 1.77 3.47
N TRP A 144 -5.06 2.53 3.74
CA TRP A 144 -5.02 3.54 4.79
C TRP A 144 -5.61 4.85 4.27
N TYR A 145 -6.17 5.61 5.19
CA TYR A 145 -6.93 6.80 4.89
C TYR A 145 -6.69 7.83 5.98
N ALA A 146 -6.22 9.00 5.55
CA ALA A 146 -6.10 10.18 6.38
C ALA A 146 -7.06 11.26 5.92
N VAL A 147 -7.63 12.04 6.85
CA VAL A 147 -8.65 13.03 6.54
C VAL A 147 -8.54 14.29 7.41
N SER A 148 -8.82 15.44 6.80
CA SER A 148 -8.85 16.74 7.48
C SER A 148 -9.98 16.82 8.49
N ALA A 149 -9.69 17.38 9.67
CA ALA A 149 -10.69 17.57 10.74
C ALA A 149 -11.87 18.42 10.30
N ASN A 150 -11.63 19.40 9.42
CA ASN A 150 -12.68 20.29 8.89
C ASN A 150 -13.78 19.54 8.12
N LEU A 151 -13.52 18.31 7.69
CA LEU A 151 -14.43 17.49 6.88
C LEU A 151 -14.98 16.29 7.65
N LEU A 152 -14.73 16.22 8.96
CA LEU A 152 -15.19 15.14 9.84
C LEU A 152 -16.32 15.58 10.76
N TYR A 153 -17.10 14.61 11.20
CA TYR A 153 -18.03 14.77 12.32
C TYR A 153 -17.27 14.78 13.66
N ASP A 154 -17.58 15.73 14.54
CA ASP A 154 -16.86 15.96 15.81
C ASP A 154 -17.76 15.99 17.05
N GLY A 155 -18.90 15.31 16.97
CA GLY A 155 -20.01 15.49 17.91
C GLY A 155 -21.05 16.51 17.41
N GLY A 156 -20.71 17.26 16.35
CA GLY A 156 -21.64 18.00 15.50
C GLY A 156 -21.27 17.87 14.02
N TYR A 157 -22.19 18.26 13.14
CA TYR A 157 -21.89 18.36 11.71
C TYR A 157 -21.17 19.69 11.43
N PRO A 158 -19.98 19.66 10.81
CA PRO A 158 -19.30 20.88 10.43
C PRO A 158 -20.09 21.63 9.35
N VAL A 159 -19.95 22.96 9.32
CA VAL A 159 -20.49 23.78 8.23
C VAL A 159 -19.53 23.70 7.05
N ILE A 160 -19.97 23.03 5.97
CA ILE A 160 -19.17 22.87 4.76
C ILE A 160 -19.75 23.74 3.65
N ASN A 161 -19.05 24.82 3.33
CA ASN A 161 -19.36 25.75 2.24
C ASN A 161 -18.05 26.29 1.63
N SER A 162 -18.13 27.25 0.71
CA SER A 162 -16.95 27.83 0.05
C SER A 162 -15.93 28.45 1.02
N ASP A 163 -16.38 28.93 2.17
CA ASP A 163 -15.54 29.68 3.12
C ASP A 163 -14.61 28.74 3.89
N ILE A 164 -14.92 27.44 3.94
CA ILE A 164 -14.10 26.44 4.64
C ILE A 164 -12.67 26.43 4.12
N ALA A 165 -12.46 26.68 2.81
CA ALA A 165 -11.15 26.76 2.19
C ALA A 165 -10.25 27.87 2.79
N GLY A 166 -10.87 28.89 3.39
CA GLY A 166 -10.20 29.99 4.08
C GLY A 166 -9.72 29.66 5.50
N LEU A 167 -10.15 28.54 6.10
CA LEU A 167 -9.73 28.15 7.44
C LEU A 167 -8.21 27.96 7.52
N SER A 168 -7.60 28.47 8.58
CA SER A 168 -6.14 28.45 8.80
C SER A 168 -5.62 27.17 9.45
N SER A 169 -6.51 26.32 9.97
CA SER A 169 -6.19 25.08 10.67
C SER A 169 -7.18 23.97 10.31
N GLY A 170 -6.90 22.74 10.76
CA GLY A 170 -7.76 21.57 10.51
C GLY A 170 -7.55 20.88 9.16
N TRP A 171 -6.65 21.42 8.33
CA TRP A 171 -6.24 20.83 7.05
C TRP A 171 -5.01 19.93 7.18
N LEU A 172 -5.01 18.81 6.46
CA LEU A 172 -3.80 18.01 6.30
C LEU A 172 -2.74 18.77 5.49
N THR A 173 -1.49 18.61 5.91
CA THR A 173 -0.32 19.11 5.19
C THR A 173 0.51 17.95 4.67
N VAL A 174 0.69 17.89 3.35
CA VAL A 174 1.54 16.93 2.68
C VAL A 174 2.89 17.58 2.38
N ARG A 175 3.96 16.90 2.76
CA ARG A 175 5.34 17.34 2.55
C ARG A 175 6.09 16.32 1.71
N ASP A 176 7.11 16.79 1.00
CA ASP A 176 8.09 15.88 0.40
C ASP A 176 9.09 15.37 1.44
N ARG A 177 9.97 14.44 1.03
CA ARG A 177 11.01 13.87 1.89
C ARG A 177 12.04 14.87 2.41
N HIS A 178 12.13 16.06 1.83
CA HIS A 178 13.03 17.13 2.25
C HIS A 178 12.34 18.14 3.19
N GLY A 179 11.05 17.95 3.47
CA GLY A 179 10.26 18.82 4.33
C GLY A 179 9.48 19.91 3.61
N ASN A 180 9.63 20.04 2.29
CA ASN A 180 8.95 21.07 1.54
C ASN A 180 7.45 20.80 1.52
N VAL A 181 6.63 21.83 1.76
CA VAL A 181 5.17 21.71 1.68
C VAL A 181 4.77 21.54 0.22
N LEU A 182 4.18 20.39 -0.10
CA LEU A 182 3.57 20.13 -1.41
C LEU A 182 2.13 20.68 -1.44
N SER A 183 1.41 20.53 -0.34
CA SER A 183 0.09 21.13 -0.12
C SER A 183 -0.21 21.22 1.37
N ASN A 184 -0.88 22.28 1.80
CA ASN A 184 -1.32 22.50 3.20
C ASN A 184 -2.83 22.63 3.34
N ARG A 185 -3.57 22.22 2.30
CA ARG A 185 -5.04 22.23 2.22
C ARG A 185 -5.54 20.93 1.60
N VAL A 186 -5.12 19.80 2.16
CA VAL A 186 -5.47 18.48 1.63
C VAL A 186 -6.68 17.92 2.34
N ALA A 187 -7.78 17.68 1.63
CA ALA A 187 -9.00 17.12 2.20
C ALA A 187 -8.79 15.73 2.80
N ALA A 188 -8.15 14.84 2.04
CA ALA A 188 -7.83 13.48 2.45
C ALA A 188 -6.61 12.94 1.70
N VAL A 189 -5.98 11.91 2.26
CA VAL A 189 -4.89 11.15 1.65
C VAL A 189 -5.26 9.67 1.72
N LEU A 190 -5.16 8.97 0.58
CA LEU A 190 -5.28 7.52 0.49
C LEU A 190 -3.89 6.92 0.37
N LEU A 191 -3.56 5.91 1.17
CA LEU A 191 -2.26 5.27 1.17
C LEU A 191 -2.40 3.75 1.00
N SER A 192 -1.55 3.19 0.14
CA SER A 192 -1.27 1.76 0.09
C SER A 192 -0.01 1.51 0.92
N ALA A 193 -0.08 0.56 1.86
CA ALA A 193 1.08 0.18 2.66
C ALA A 193 2.00 -0.80 1.93
N GLY A 194 1.48 -1.48 0.90
CA GLY A 194 2.22 -2.45 0.10
C GLY A 194 2.74 -3.63 0.93
N GLU A 195 3.75 -4.30 0.38
CA GLU A 195 4.41 -5.44 1.03
C GLU A 195 5.02 -5.08 2.38
N MET A 196 5.07 -6.05 3.30
CA MET A 196 5.69 -5.89 4.60
C MET A 196 7.19 -5.60 4.46
N LEU A 197 7.63 -4.43 4.95
CA LEU A 197 9.05 -4.07 4.96
C LEU A 197 9.79 -4.78 6.10
N ALA A 198 11.11 -4.95 5.95
CA ALA A 198 11.94 -5.56 6.98
C ALA A 198 11.84 -4.77 8.29
N GLY A 199 11.53 -5.47 9.39
CA GLY A 199 11.36 -4.87 10.73
C GLY A 199 9.93 -4.43 11.06
N GLN A 200 9.01 -4.43 10.10
CA GLN A 200 7.59 -4.22 10.39
C GLN A 200 6.98 -5.48 11.03
N ASN A 201 6.13 -5.28 12.03
CA ASN A 201 5.33 -6.35 12.63
C ASN A 201 3.85 -6.02 12.49
N ARG A 202 3.20 -6.66 11.52
CA ARG A 202 1.78 -6.49 11.19
C ARG A 202 0.87 -7.59 11.76
N SER A 203 1.40 -8.47 12.62
CA SER A 203 0.71 -9.70 13.07
C SER A 203 -0.39 -9.50 14.11
N GLY A 204 -0.52 -8.29 14.67
CA GLY A 204 -1.55 -7.96 15.64
C GLY A 204 -2.95 -7.90 15.00
N ALA A 205 -3.97 -8.33 15.73
CA ALA A 205 -5.36 -8.33 15.26
C ALA A 205 -5.87 -6.93 14.85
N ALA A 206 -5.31 -5.87 15.47
CA ALA A 206 -5.57 -4.47 15.15
C ALA A 206 -4.26 -3.69 15.05
N ALA A 207 -3.30 -4.21 14.28
CA ALA A 207 -2.03 -3.54 14.04
C ALA A 207 -2.27 -2.10 13.51
N THR A 208 -1.72 -1.10 14.20
CA THR A 208 -1.98 0.33 13.98
C THR A 208 -1.18 0.87 12.81
N ALA A 209 -1.38 2.14 12.44
CA ALA A 209 -0.62 2.78 11.36
C ALA A 209 0.90 2.63 11.57
N ASP A 210 1.38 2.70 12.82
CA ASP A 210 2.80 2.57 13.20
C ASP A 210 3.41 1.22 12.80
N ASN A 211 2.59 0.19 12.64
CA ASN A 211 3.03 -1.13 12.20
C ASN A 211 3.20 -1.23 10.67
N TYR A 212 2.71 -0.24 9.92
CA TYR A 212 2.64 -0.25 8.45
C TYR A 212 3.34 0.93 7.78
N LEU A 213 3.18 2.13 8.31
CA LEU A 213 3.64 3.37 7.69
C LEU A 213 4.96 3.83 8.32
N ASP A 214 5.86 4.34 7.49
CA ASP A 214 7.17 4.78 7.91
C ASP A 214 7.11 6.16 8.58
N SER A 215 8.13 6.45 9.41
CA SER A 215 8.40 7.80 9.92
C SER A 215 9.50 8.48 9.10
N VAL A 216 9.48 9.81 9.04
CA VAL A 216 10.50 10.59 8.34
C VAL A 216 11.08 11.66 9.25
N THR A 217 12.40 11.75 9.33
CA THR A 217 13.09 12.85 10.02
C THR A 217 13.50 13.91 9.01
N VAL A 218 12.96 15.12 9.18
CA VAL A 218 13.24 16.29 8.36
C VAL A 218 13.87 17.36 9.23
N MET A 219 15.10 17.78 8.90
CA MET A 219 15.82 18.84 9.63
C MET A 219 15.84 18.64 11.17
N GLY A 220 15.96 17.39 11.62
CA GLY A 220 15.97 17.03 13.04
C GLY A 220 14.59 16.89 13.72
N THR A 221 13.50 17.16 13.00
CA THR A 221 12.13 16.88 13.47
C THR A 221 11.66 15.56 12.88
N THR A 222 11.30 14.60 13.73
CA THR A 222 10.70 13.33 13.29
C THR A 222 9.19 13.51 13.15
N TYR A 223 8.69 13.22 11.97
CA TYR A 223 7.27 13.10 11.67
C TYR A 223 6.91 11.61 11.65
N SER A 224 6.12 11.20 12.62
CA SER A 224 5.44 9.90 12.64
C SER A 224 3.94 10.11 12.44
N ASN A 225 3.27 9.00 12.13
CA ASN A 225 1.84 8.82 12.36
C ASN A 225 1.47 8.97 13.85
#